data_AF-A0A2V7HZV9-F1
#
_entry.id   AF-A0A2V7HZV9-F1
#
_cell.length_a   1.000
_cell.length_b   1.000
_cell.length_c   1.000
_cell.angle_alpha   90.00
_cell.angle_beta   90.00
_cell.angle_gamma   90.00
#
_symmetry.space_group_name_H-M   'P 1'
#
loop_
_entity.id
_entity.type
_entity.pdbx_description
1 polymer ?
#
loop_
_entity_poly.entity_id
_entity_poly.type
_entity_poly.pdbx_seq_one_letter_code
_entity_poly.pdbx_strand_id
1 'polypeptide(L)'
;MASTISPETLTGLLEGRSPFALIDVREAGEYNSSHIPGASPIARRHLEFLMPHTVPFAGTPVVLCDDDGRRAELAAATVERMGYRDASVLDGGVNRWVTDGFPTEWGTNVPSKDFGEKVEVVHHVPEMEAKELAERMRRGEKFVILDTRTPEEFRRFCIPGGRNVPGGELALRITDIARSLDEDTTIIVNCAGRTRSIIGTRVLQRMGLPNVYGLKNG
;
A
#
# COMPACT_ATOMS: atom_id res chain seq x y z
N MET A 1 1.03 27.84 19.32
CA MET A 1 1.66 27.73 17.99
C MET A 1 2.36 26.41 17.98
N ALA A 2 2.05 25.57 17.00
CA ALA A 2 2.71 24.28 16.85
C ALA A 2 4.22 24.49 16.70
N SER A 3 5.03 23.56 17.21
CA SER A 3 6.48 23.61 17.01
C SER A 3 6.82 23.42 15.54
N THR A 4 7.89 24.04 15.08
CA THR A 4 8.41 23.85 13.73
C THR A 4 9.57 22.85 13.78
N ILE A 5 9.62 21.92 12.83
CA ILE A 5 10.70 20.95 12.66
C ILE A 5 11.39 21.16 11.32
N SER A 6 12.73 21.12 11.31
CA SER A 6 13.52 21.28 10.08
C SER A 6 13.57 19.98 9.25
N PRO A 7 13.82 20.05 7.93
CA PRO A 7 14.03 18.86 7.10
C PRO A 7 15.12 17.91 7.62
N GLU A 8 16.22 18.45 8.17
CA GLU A 8 17.31 17.66 8.73
C GLU A 8 16.86 16.90 9.98
N THR A 9 16.06 17.56 10.84
CA THR A 9 15.51 16.93 12.04
C THR A 9 14.51 15.84 11.67
N LEU A 10 13.64 16.09 10.68
CA LEU A 10 12.72 15.06 10.16
C LEU A 10 13.48 13.88 9.56
N THR A 11 14.59 14.12 8.85
CA THR A 11 15.45 13.05 8.34
C THR A 11 16.01 12.19 9.47
N GLY A 12 16.48 12.80 10.55
CA GLY A 12 16.91 12.08 11.75
C GLY A 12 15.80 11.25 12.40
N LEU A 13 14.53 11.71 12.33
CA LEU A 13 13.38 10.92 12.78
C LEU A 13 13.11 9.71 11.86
N LEU A 14 13.18 9.90 10.54
CA LEU A 14 12.97 8.84 9.55
C LEU A 14 14.03 7.73 9.63
N GLU A 15 15.28 8.09 9.91
CA GLU A 15 16.38 7.13 10.12
C GLU A 15 16.38 6.52 11.54
N GLY A 16 15.66 7.15 12.46
CA GLY A 16 15.55 6.75 13.84
C GLY A 16 14.63 5.55 14.08
N ARG A 17 14.49 5.18 15.35
CA ARG A 17 13.58 4.11 15.82
C ARG A 17 12.40 4.63 16.64
N SER A 18 12.40 5.92 16.95
CA SER A 18 11.33 6.54 17.72
C SER A 18 10.06 6.60 16.87
N PRO A 19 8.92 6.09 17.37
CA PRO A 19 7.67 6.13 16.61
C PRO A 19 7.15 7.56 16.51
N PHE A 20 6.73 7.95 15.31
CA PHE A 20 6.03 9.20 15.04
C PHE A 20 5.10 9.00 13.82
N ALA A 21 4.18 9.94 13.63
CA ALA A 21 3.30 9.97 12.47
C ALA A 21 3.69 11.14 11.56
N LEU A 22 4.08 10.87 10.32
CA LEU A 22 4.25 11.88 9.29
C LEU A 22 2.99 11.97 8.44
N ILE A 23 2.28 13.09 8.52
CA ILE A 23 0.98 13.29 7.88
C ILE A 23 1.10 14.39 6.81
N ASP A 24 0.86 14.02 5.56
CA ASP A 24 0.78 14.97 4.45
C ASP A 24 -0.67 15.44 4.28
N VAL A 25 -0.89 16.74 4.47
CA VAL A 25 -2.24 17.34 4.45
C VAL A 25 -2.66 17.89 3.10
N ARG A 26 -1.85 17.68 2.05
CA ARG A 26 -2.18 18.07 0.68
C ARG A 26 -3.23 17.17 0.06
N GLU A 27 -3.70 17.57 -1.12
CA GLU A 27 -4.65 16.78 -1.89
C GLU A 27 -4.01 15.52 -2.47
N ALA A 28 -4.84 14.51 -2.74
CA ALA A 28 -4.38 13.20 -3.22
C ALA A 28 -3.54 13.31 -4.51
N GLY A 29 -3.87 14.24 -5.41
CA GLY A 29 -3.09 14.48 -6.63
C GLY A 29 -1.70 15.07 -6.36
N GLU A 30 -1.59 15.97 -5.38
CA GLU A 30 -0.32 16.58 -4.98
C GLU A 30 0.60 15.52 -4.35
N TYR A 31 0.07 14.77 -3.37
CA TYR A 31 0.78 13.65 -2.73
C TYR A 31 1.24 12.60 -3.75
N ASN A 32 0.34 12.18 -4.64
CA ASN A 32 0.64 11.16 -5.65
C ASN A 32 1.71 11.60 -6.64
N SER A 33 1.88 12.90 -6.88
CA SER A 33 2.89 13.45 -7.79
C SER A 33 4.29 13.46 -7.17
N SER A 34 4.40 13.78 -5.89
CA SER A 34 5.64 13.71 -5.12
C SER A 34 5.35 13.90 -3.63
N HIS A 35 5.87 13.04 -2.76
CA HIS A 35 5.74 13.12 -1.31
C HIS A 35 7.00 12.65 -0.58
N ILE A 36 7.08 12.97 0.72
CA ILE A 36 8.15 12.54 1.60
C ILE A 36 8.00 11.03 1.87
N PRO A 37 9.06 10.23 1.75
CA PRO A 37 9.01 8.79 2.03
C PRO A 37 8.43 8.50 3.42
N GLY A 38 7.49 7.56 3.51
CA GLY A 38 6.83 7.20 4.76
C GLY A 38 5.69 8.14 5.21
N ALA A 39 5.43 9.24 4.49
CA ALA A 39 4.29 10.10 4.79
C ALA A 39 2.95 9.41 4.51
N SER A 40 1.98 9.57 5.41
CA SER A 40 0.61 9.12 5.23
C SER A 40 -0.27 10.26 4.71
N PRO A 41 -1.01 10.08 3.59
CA PRO A 41 -1.84 11.14 3.04
C PRO A 41 -3.16 11.27 3.82
N ILE A 42 -3.37 12.43 4.45
CA ILE A 42 -4.65 12.82 5.03
C ILE A 42 -4.93 14.26 4.63
N ALA A 43 -5.54 14.44 3.46
CA ALA A 43 -5.93 15.76 2.96
C ALA A 43 -6.65 16.56 4.05
N ARG A 44 -6.32 17.85 4.20
CA ARG A 44 -6.82 18.69 5.29
C ARG A 44 -8.34 18.55 5.50
N ARG A 45 -9.14 18.46 4.44
CA ARG A 45 -10.61 18.32 4.52
C ARG A 45 -11.12 17.04 5.21
N HIS A 46 -10.28 16.02 5.39
CA HIS A 46 -10.62 14.74 6.01
C HIS A 46 -9.95 14.55 7.37
N LEU A 47 -9.15 15.52 7.82
CA LEU A 47 -8.27 15.40 8.98
C LEU A 47 -9.02 14.98 10.24
N GLU A 48 -10.10 15.69 10.57
CA GLU A 48 -10.91 15.45 11.76
C GLU A 48 -11.55 14.05 11.78
N PHE A 49 -11.84 13.50 10.61
CA PHE A 49 -12.46 12.20 10.46
C PHE A 49 -11.44 11.05 10.46
N LEU A 50 -10.31 11.22 9.78
CA LEU A 50 -9.34 10.14 9.57
C LEU A 50 -8.26 10.05 10.65
N MET A 51 -7.88 11.17 11.29
CA MET A 51 -6.80 11.16 12.29
C MET A 51 -7.00 10.13 13.42
N PRO A 52 -8.17 9.98 14.06
CA PRO A 52 -8.36 8.99 15.12
C PRO A 52 -8.24 7.53 14.63
N HIS A 53 -8.46 7.29 13.34
CA HIS A 53 -8.30 5.96 12.73
C HIS A 53 -6.85 5.70 12.30
N THR A 54 -6.15 6.72 11.80
CA THR A 54 -4.76 6.61 11.33
C THR A 54 -3.75 6.68 12.46
N VAL A 55 -3.96 7.59 13.43
CA VAL A 55 -3.11 7.79 14.60
C VAL A 55 -3.97 7.63 15.86
N PRO A 56 -4.36 6.40 16.25
CA PRO A 56 -5.32 6.17 17.32
C PRO A 56 -4.80 6.55 18.71
N PHE A 57 -3.49 6.57 18.91
CA PHE A 57 -2.86 7.01 20.15
C PHE A 57 -2.47 8.49 20.05
N ALA A 58 -3.20 9.36 20.75
CA ALA A 58 -2.99 10.81 20.74
C ALA A 58 -1.66 11.28 21.38
N GLY A 59 -0.96 10.38 22.09
CA GLY A 59 0.40 10.62 22.59
C GLY A 59 1.50 10.38 21.55
N THR A 60 1.15 9.93 20.34
CA THR A 60 2.11 9.77 19.24
C THR A 60 2.55 11.15 18.76
N PRO A 61 3.88 11.42 18.64
CA PRO A 61 4.37 12.63 17.98
C PRO A 61 3.88 12.71 16.53
N VAL A 62 3.33 13.85 16.13
CA VAL A 62 2.78 14.07 14.78
C VAL A 62 3.58 15.17 14.10
N VAL A 63 4.13 14.86 12.93
CA VAL A 63 4.72 15.84 12.01
C VAL A 63 3.74 16.04 10.85
N LEU A 64 3.31 17.27 10.65
CA LEU A 64 2.42 17.67 9.56
C LEU A 64 3.22 18.38 8.48
N CYS A 65 2.99 18.00 7.23
CA CYS A 65 3.57 18.68 6.08
C CYS A 65 2.50 18.99 5.02
N ASP A 66 2.77 20.04 4.26
CA ASP A 66 2.08 20.39 3.03
C ASP A 66 3.11 20.87 2.00
N ASP A 67 2.78 21.81 1.11
CA ASP A 67 3.72 22.38 0.16
C ASP A 67 4.69 23.39 0.81
N ASP A 68 4.23 24.28 1.69
CA ASP A 68 5.03 25.43 2.18
C ASP A 68 4.90 25.79 3.68
N GLY A 69 4.08 25.06 4.43
CA GLY A 69 3.82 25.19 5.86
C GLY A 69 2.41 25.68 6.19
N ARG A 70 1.72 26.39 5.28
CA ARG A 70 0.50 27.16 5.64
C ARG A 70 -0.72 26.30 5.95
N ARG A 71 -1.00 25.26 5.15
CA ARG A 71 -2.07 24.29 5.41
C ARG A 71 -1.71 23.39 6.59
N ALA A 72 -0.43 23.05 6.72
CA ALA A 72 0.06 22.23 7.83
C ALA A 72 -0.08 22.93 9.20
N GLU A 73 0.13 24.25 9.28
CA GLU A 73 -0.15 25.04 10.50
C GLU A 73 -1.62 24.98 10.92
N LEU A 74 -2.54 25.13 9.97
CA LEU A 74 -3.99 25.01 10.23
C LEU A 74 -4.37 23.59 10.65
N ALA A 75 -3.71 22.58 10.06
CA ALA A 75 -3.88 21.19 10.45
C ALA A 75 -3.35 20.95 11.88
N ALA A 76 -2.22 21.54 12.25
CA ALA A 76 -1.60 21.39 13.56
C ALA A 76 -2.53 21.92 14.67
N ALA A 77 -3.07 23.12 14.51
CA ALA A 77 -4.07 23.67 15.43
C ALA A 77 -5.35 22.81 15.52
N THR A 78 -5.65 22.04 14.48
CA THR A 78 -6.81 21.14 14.47
C THR A 78 -6.53 19.87 15.25
N VAL A 79 -5.39 19.20 15.00
CA VAL A 79 -5.03 17.98 15.73
C VAL A 79 -4.73 18.27 17.21
N GLU A 80 -4.17 19.44 17.54
CA GLU A 80 -4.01 19.89 18.94
C GLU A 80 -5.36 19.94 19.67
N ARG A 81 -6.40 20.51 19.03
CA ARG A 81 -7.77 20.53 19.58
C ARG A 81 -8.40 19.14 19.67
N MET A 82 -7.97 18.20 18.85
CA MET A 82 -8.39 16.79 18.91
C MET A 82 -7.64 16.00 20.00
N GLY A 83 -6.62 16.59 20.64
CA GLY A 83 -5.89 16.00 21.76
C GLY A 83 -4.48 15.50 21.44
N TYR A 84 -3.99 15.68 20.21
CA TYR A 84 -2.60 15.38 19.84
C TYR A 84 -1.69 16.51 20.35
N ARG A 85 -1.01 16.27 21.48
CA ARG A 85 -0.28 17.32 22.21
C ARG A 85 1.16 17.55 21.71
N ASP A 86 1.68 16.61 20.92
CA ASP A 86 3.01 16.69 20.33
C ASP A 86 2.84 16.76 18.81
N ALA A 87 2.52 17.96 18.32
CA ALA A 87 2.29 18.24 16.91
C ALA A 87 3.29 19.28 16.41
N SER A 88 4.00 18.96 15.34
CA SER A 88 4.96 19.84 14.69
C SER A 88 4.65 20.04 13.20
N VAL A 89 5.04 21.19 12.65
CA VAL A 89 4.92 21.50 11.22
C VAL A 89 6.30 21.45 10.58
N LEU A 90 6.41 20.78 9.44
CA LEU A 90 7.64 20.77 8.63
C LEU A 90 7.92 22.16 8.06
N ASP A 91 9.07 22.71 8.42
CA ASP A 91 9.54 24.02 7.96
C ASP A 91 9.69 24.06 6.44
N GLY A 92 9.00 25.00 5.78
CA GLY A 92 9.00 25.14 4.32
C GLY A 92 8.35 23.99 3.54
N GLY A 93 7.69 23.06 4.22
CA GLY A 93 6.94 21.96 3.63
C GLY A 93 7.75 21.08 2.67
N VAL A 94 7.04 20.43 1.75
CA VAL A 94 7.63 19.57 0.72
C VAL A 94 8.47 20.37 -0.28
N ASN A 95 8.17 21.66 -0.51
CA ASN A 95 8.96 22.49 -1.41
C ASN A 95 10.39 22.68 -0.92
N ARG A 96 10.57 22.96 0.37
CA ARG A 96 11.91 23.03 0.97
C ARG A 96 12.57 21.66 1.01
N TRP A 97 11.84 20.62 1.41
CA TRP A 97 12.36 19.24 1.41
C TRP A 97 13.00 18.87 0.06
N VAL A 98 12.33 19.18 -1.04
CA VAL A 98 12.85 18.94 -2.40
C VAL A 98 14.02 19.86 -2.74
N THR A 99 13.92 21.15 -2.41
CA THR A 99 14.98 22.15 -2.71
C THR A 99 16.28 21.82 -1.98
N ASP A 100 16.19 21.30 -0.75
CA ASP A 100 17.32 20.88 0.07
C ASP A 100 17.90 19.52 -0.38
N GLY A 101 17.31 18.88 -1.40
CA GLY A 101 17.84 17.69 -2.05
C GLY A 101 17.48 16.36 -1.38
N PHE A 102 16.49 16.34 -0.49
CA PHE A 102 16.03 15.12 0.17
C PHE A 102 15.20 14.22 -0.77
N PRO A 103 15.20 12.89 -0.56
CA PRO A 103 14.51 11.96 -1.45
C PRO A 103 12.98 12.12 -1.39
N THR A 104 12.31 11.87 -2.51
CA THR A 104 10.85 11.81 -2.59
C THR A 104 10.36 10.52 -3.25
N GLU A 105 9.12 10.17 -2.98
CA GLU A 105 8.39 9.07 -3.60
C GLU A 105 7.20 9.61 -4.40
N TRP A 106 6.69 8.79 -5.32
CA TRP A 106 5.51 9.11 -6.12
C TRP A 106 4.58 7.89 -6.19
N GLY A 107 3.30 8.13 -6.44
CA GLY A 107 2.28 7.09 -6.35
C GLY A 107 1.63 7.01 -4.97
N THR A 108 0.96 5.89 -4.73
CA THR A 108 0.27 5.57 -3.47
C THR A 108 0.72 4.23 -2.93
N ASN A 109 0.72 4.08 -1.61
CA ASN A 109 1.08 2.83 -0.91
C ASN A 109 2.48 2.32 -1.32
N VAL A 110 3.43 3.25 -1.53
CA VAL A 110 4.76 2.97 -2.07
C VAL A 110 5.52 1.91 -1.25
N PRO A 111 5.55 1.96 0.10
CA PRO A 111 6.24 0.92 0.88
C PRO A 111 5.69 -0.49 0.63
N SER A 112 4.37 -0.63 0.49
CA SER A 112 3.74 -1.93 0.22
C SER A 112 4.04 -2.44 -1.19
N LYS A 113 4.10 -1.54 -2.18
CA LYS A 113 4.41 -1.89 -3.57
C LYS A 113 5.88 -2.29 -3.72
N ASP A 114 6.79 -1.49 -3.16
CA ASP A 114 8.24 -1.78 -3.12
C ASP A 114 8.52 -3.12 -2.41
N PHE A 115 7.86 -3.39 -1.28
CA PHE A 115 7.97 -4.69 -0.62
C PHE A 115 7.52 -5.85 -1.52
N GLY A 116 6.43 -5.70 -2.27
CA GLY A 116 5.99 -6.70 -3.24
C GLY A 116 7.02 -6.99 -4.31
N GLU A 117 7.62 -5.95 -4.91
CA GLU A 117 8.67 -6.10 -5.92
C GLU A 117 9.92 -6.78 -5.35
N LYS A 118 10.34 -6.42 -4.12
CA LYS A 118 11.44 -7.10 -3.43
C LYS A 118 11.15 -8.59 -3.20
N VAL A 119 9.91 -8.95 -2.84
CA VAL A 119 9.51 -10.35 -2.66
C VAL A 119 9.61 -11.14 -3.97
N GLU A 120 9.20 -10.55 -5.10
CA GLU A 120 9.33 -11.19 -6.42
C GLU A 120 10.80 -11.44 -6.76
N VAL A 121 11.66 -10.42 -6.66
CA VAL A 121 13.09 -10.52 -6.99
C VAL A 121 13.82 -11.54 -6.10
N VAL A 122 13.61 -11.50 -4.78
CA VAL A 122 14.35 -12.33 -3.82
C VAL A 122 13.89 -13.79 -3.85
N HIS A 123 12.62 -14.04 -4.12
CA HIS A 123 12.05 -15.39 -4.08
C HIS A 123 11.72 -15.98 -5.45
N HIS A 124 11.97 -15.24 -6.52
CA HIS A 124 11.63 -15.61 -7.91
C HIS A 124 10.19 -16.12 -7.99
N VAL A 125 9.25 -15.31 -7.50
CA VAL A 125 7.84 -15.69 -7.44
C VAL A 125 7.35 -15.97 -8.86
N PRO A 126 6.85 -17.18 -9.16
CA PRO A 126 6.50 -17.56 -10.52
C PRO A 126 5.33 -16.72 -11.00
N GLU A 127 5.49 -16.14 -12.18
CA GLU A 127 4.45 -15.39 -12.88
C GLU A 127 4.09 -16.08 -14.20
N MET A 128 2.84 -15.89 -14.64
CA MET A 128 2.33 -16.32 -15.94
C MET A 128 1.86 -15.12 -16.74
N GLU A 129 2.15 -15.07 -18.03
CA GLU A 129 1.66 -14.00 -18.89
C GLU A 129 0.18 -14.22 -19.26
N ALA A 130 -0.60 -13.14 -19.38
CA ALA A 130 -2.02 -13.26 -19.74
C ALA A 130 -2.26 -13.97 -21.08
N LYS A 131 -1.36 -13.80 -22.05
CA LYS A 131 -1.42 -14.52 -23.35
C LYS A 131 -1.23 -16.01 -23.17
N GLU A 132 -0.24 -16.40 -22.36
CA GLU A 132 0.03 -17.80 -22.03
C GLU A 132 -1.17 -18.43 -21.31
N LEU A 133 -1.73 -17.76 -20.29
CA LEU A 133 -2.92 -18.21 -19.59
C LEU A 133 -4.09 -18.45 -20.58
N ALA A 134 -4.37 -17.48 -21.45
CA ALA A 134 -5.44 -17.59 -22.43
C ALA A 134 -5.21 -18.73 -23.45
N GLU A 135 -3.96 -19.00 -23.84
CA GLU A 135 -3.59 -20.12 -24.70
C GLU A 135 -3.80 -21.47 -24.01
N ARG A 136 -3.36 -21.59 -22.76
CA ARG A 136 -3.53 -22.82 -21.97
C ARG A 136 -5.01 -23.10 -21.70
N MET A 137 -5.80 -22.07 -21.37
CA MET A 137 -7.25 -22.19 -21.23
C MET A 137 -7.92 -22.67 -22.51
N ARG A 138 -7.51 -22.18 -23.69
CA ARG A 138 -8.03 -22.64 -25.00
C ARG A 138 -7.67 -24.09 -25.31
N ARG A 139 -6.57 -24.61 -24.76
CA ARG A 139 -6.18 -26.02 -24.87
C ARG A 139 -6.96 -26.94 -23.94
N GLY A 140 -7.81 -26.41 -23.07
CA GLY A 140 -8.61 -27.17 -22.11
C GLY A 140 -7.86 -27.53 -20.83
N GLU A 141 -6.73 -26.89 -20.54
CA GLU A 141 -6.05 -27.04 -19.25
C GLU A 141 -6.91 -26.45 -18.11
N LYS A 142 -6.81 -27.04 -16.92
CA LYS A 142 -7.64 -26.68 -15.77
C LYS A 142 -7.00 -25.56 -14.95
N PHE A 143 -7.80 -24.53 -14.65
CA PHE A 143 -7.37 -23.39 -13.86
C PHE A 143 -8.37 -23.04 -12.77
N VAL A 144 -7.85 -22.53 -11.67
CA VAL A 144 -8.62 -21.68 -10.75
C VAL A 144 -7.96 -20.31 -10.69
N ILE A 145 -8.74 -19.25 -10.89
CA ILE A 145 -8.26 -17.88 -10.84
C ILE A 145 -8.76 -17.24 -9.55
N LEU A 146 -7.84 -16.82 -8.69
CA LEU A 146 -8.10 -16.26 -7.36
C LEU A 146 -7.74 -14.77 -7.37
N ASP A 147 -8.77 -13.93 -7.32
CA ASP A 147 -8.60 -12.48 -7.31
C ASP A 147 -8.46 -11.97 -5.87
N THR A 148 -7.27 -11.44 -5.57
CA THR A 148 -6.87 -11.02 -4.22
C THR A 148 -7.26 -9.59 -3.86
N ARG A 149 -7.96 -8.89 -4.76
CA ARG A 149 -8.47 -7.54 -4.52
C ARG A 149 -9.67 -7.52 -3.58
N THR A 150 -10.11 -6.33 -3.20
CA THR A 150 -11.33 -6.21 -2.41
C THR A 150 -12.57 -6.65 -3.21
N PRO A 151 -13.66 -7.05 -2.54
CA PRO A 151 -14.91 -7.37 -3.22
C PRO A 151 -15.42 -6.23 -4.11
N GLU A 152 -15.20 -4.97 -3.73
CA GLU A 152 -15.60 -3.78 -4.49
C GLU A 152 -14.84 -3.69 -5.82
N GLU A 153 -13.51 -3.88 -5.77
CA GLU A 153 -12.67 -3.88 -6.97
C GLU A 153 -13.04 -5.03 -7.93
N PHE A 154 -13.27 -6.23 -7.38
CA PHE A 154 -13.66 -7.41 -8.16
C PHE A 154 -15.02 -7.23 -8.84
N ARG A 155 -16.02 -6.69 -8.14
CA ARG A 155 -17.34 -6.41 -8.72
C ARG A 155 -17.30 -5.39 -9.86
N ARG A 156 -16.34 -4.47 -9.84
CA ARG A 156 -16.19 -3.46 -10.90
C ARG A 156 -15.70 -4.07 -12.20
N PHE A 157 -14.77 -5.01 -12.13
CA PHE A 157 -14.30 -5.82 -13.25
C PHE A 157 -13.47 -6.99 -12.72
N CYS A 158 -13.51 -8.13 -13.41
CA CYS A 158 -12.71 -9.31 -13.08
C CYS A 158 -12.36 -10.12 -14.33
N ILE A 159 -11.42 -11.05 -14.18
CA ILE A 159 -11.15 -12.06 -15.20
C ILE A 159 -12.33 -13.05 -15.21
N PRO A 160 -12.87 -13.41 -16.39
CA PRO A 160 -13.94 -14.40 -16.49
C PRO A 160 -13.58 -15.72 -15.80
N GLY A 161 -14.49 -16.23 -14.96
CA GLY A 161 -14.26 -17.44 -14.16
C GLY A 161 -13.45 -17.21 -12.87
N GLY A 162 -12.99 -15.98 -12.61
CA GLY A 162 -12.31 -15.60 -11.38
C GLY A 162 -13.18 -15.74 -10.14
N ARG A 163 -12.55 -16.09 -9.02
CA ARG A 163 -13.17 -16.15 -7.70
C ARG A 163 -12.54 -15.09 -6.81
N ASN A 164 -13.34 -14.21 -6.21
CA ASN A 164 -12.80 -13.23 -5.26
C ASN A 164 -12.42 -13.90 -3.94
N VAL A 165 -11.13 -13.80 -3.62
CA VAL A 165 -10.53 -14.27 -2.38
C VAL A 165 -9.56 -13.18 -1.90
N PRO A 166 -10.06 -12.15 -1.18
CA PRO A 166 -9.23 -11.03 -0.74
C PRO A 166 -7.95 -11.49 -0.05
N GLY A 167 -6.83 -10.78 -0.26
CA GLY A 167 -5.51 -11.25 0.19
C GLY A 167 -5.42 -11.66 1.67
N GLY A 168 -6.14 -10.97 2.56
CA GLY A 168 -6.21 -11.33 3.98
C GLY A 168 -6.98 -12.63 4.28
N GLU A 169 -7.85 -13.07 3.38
CA GLU A 169 -8.60 -14.32 3.48
C GLU A 169 -7.96 -15.48 2.71
N LEU A 170 -6.99 -15.21 1.84
CA LEU A 170 -6.43 -16.19 0.91
C LEU A 170 -5.90 -17.43 1.64
N ALA A 171 -5.05 -17.24 2.65
CA ALA A 171 -4.49 -18.34 3.43
C ALA A 171 -5.57 -19.14 4.19
N LEU A 172 -6.65 -18.50 4.60
CA LEU A 172 -7.75 -19.16 5.30
C LEU A 172 -8.61 -20.00 4.34
N ARG A 173 -8.93 -19.45 3.18
CA ARG A 173 -9.91 -20.04 2.25
C ARG A 173 -9.29 -21.04 1.27
N ILE A 174 -7.98 -20.97 1.04
CA ILE A 174 -7.33 -21.81 0.03
C ILE A 174 -7.43 -23.30 0.34
N THR A 175 -7.44 -23.71 1.61
CA THR A 175 -7.53 -25.13 1.98
C THR A 175 -8.85 -25.76 1.53
N ASP A 176 -9.96 -25.04 1.66
CA ASP A 176 -11.27 -25.54 1.21
C ASP A 176 -11.40 -25.48 -0.31
N ILE A 177 -10.84 -24.45 -0.94
CA ILE A 177 -10.79 -24.36 -2.40
C ILE A 177 -9.98 -25.53 -2.96
N ALA A 178 -8.76 -25.76 -2.46
CA ALA A 178 -7.84 -26.78 -2.95
C ALA A 178 -8.40 -28.21 -2.83
N ARG A 179 -9.18 -28.51 -1.80
CA ARG A 179 -9.87 -29.81 -1.64
C ARG A 179 -10.84 -30.13 -2.78
N SER A 180 -11.34 -29.11 -3.47
CA SER A 180 -12.27 -29.24 -4.59
C SER A 180 -11.60 -29.22 -5.96
N LEU A 181 -10.27 -29.05 -6.01
CA LEU A 181 -9.52 -28.99 -7.26
C LEU A 181 -8.94 -30.36 -7.60
N ASP A 182 -8.88 -30.65 -8.89
CA ASP A 182 -8.11 -31.79 -9.38
C ASP A 182 -6.59 -31.51 -9.23
N GLU A 183 -5.78 -32.55 -9.05
CA GLU A 183 -4.32 -32.43 -8.84
C GLU A 183 -3.61 -31.71 -10.00
N ASP A 184 -4.14 -31.80 -11.22
CA ASP A 184 -3.62 -31.13 -12.42
C ASP A 184 -4.07 -29.67 -12.57
N THR A 185 -4.88 -29.15 -11.65
CA THR A 185 -5.37 -27.77 -11.70
C THR A 185 -4.25 -26.78 -11.37
N THR A 186 -4.05 -25.81 -12.26
CA THR A 186 -3.12 -24.69 -12.01
C THR A 186 -3.83 -23.57 -11.26
N ILE A 187 -3.21 -23.05 -10.20
CA ILE A 187 -3.72 -21.93 -9.40
C ILE A 187 -3.12 -20.62 -9.91
N ILE A 188 -3.97 -19.71 -10.36
CA ILE A 188 -3.59 -18.36 -10.79
C ILE A 188 -4.03 -17.37 -9.73
N VAL A 189 -3.11 -16.56 -9.22
CA VAL A 189 -3.42 -15.45 -8.30
C VAL A 189 -3.33 -14.14 -9.08
N ASN A 190 -4.41 -13.37 -9.15
CA ASN A 190 -4.42 -12.07 -9.84
C ASN A 190 -4.73 -10.91 -8.89
N CYS A 191 -4.39 -9.71 -9.35
CA CYS A 191 -4.89 -8.45 -8.81
C CYS A 191 -5.07 -7.44 -9.95
N ALA A 192 -5.06 -6.14 -9.70
CA ALA A 192 -5.17 -5.11 -10.77
C ALA A 192 -3.81 -4.71 -11.35
N GLY A 193 -2.73 -5.25 -10.79
CA GLY A 193 -1.36 -4.94 -11.15
C GLY A 193 -0.49 -6.09 -10.68
N ARG A 194 0.53 -5.83 -9.84
CA ARG A 194 1.51 -6.86 -9.47
C ARG A 194 1.56 -7.17 -7.97
N THR A 195 1.45 -6.16 -7.11
CA THR A 195 1.77 -6.31 -5.68
C THR A 195 0.99 -7.42 -4.98
N ARG A 196 -0.34 -7.43 -5.10
CA ARG A 196 -1.19 -8.39 -4.37
C ARG A 196 -1.14 -9.80 -4.99
N SER A 197 -0.93 -9.92 -6.30
CA SER A 197 -0.71 -11.22 -6.94
C SER A 197 0.62 -11.83 -6.53
N ILE A 198 1.72 -11.06 -6.52
CA ILE A 198 3.03 -11.52 -6.04
C ILE A 198 2.93 -12.03 -4.59
N ILE A 199 2.37 -11.23 -3.69
CA ILE A 199 2.25 -11.59 -2.26
C ILE A 199 1.35 -12.81 -2.11
N GLY A 200 0.20 -12.85 -2.78
CA GLY A 200 -0.72 -13.99 -2.71
C GLY A 200 -0.09 -15.28 -3.22
N THR A 201 0.57 -15.25 -4.38
CA THR A 201 1.31 -16.41 -4.91
C THR A 201 2.38 -16.89 -3.93
N ARG A 202 3.15 -15.97 -3.36
CA ARG A 202 4.19 -16.34 -2.39
C ARG A 202 3.62 -16.97 -1.12
N VAL A 203 2.49 -16.47 -0.63
CA VAL A 203 1.78 -17.06 0.52
C VAL A 203 1.39 -18.51 0.20
N LEU A 204 0.76 -18.75 -0.95
CA LEU A 204 0.33 -20.10 -1.33
C LEU A 204 1.51 -21.07 -1.53
N GLN A 205 2.62 -20.60 -2.13
CA GLN A 205 3.84 -21.40 -2.21
C GLN A 205 4.38 -21.80 -0.83
N ARG A 206 4.40 -20.86 0.13
CA ARG A 206 4.84 -21.15 1.51
C ARG A 206 3.91 -22.13 2.24
N MET A 207 2.66 -22.21 1.82
CA MET A 207 1.70 -23.21 2.30
C MET A 207 1.86 -24.57 1.62
N GLY A 208 2.78 -24.71 0.66
CA GLY A 208 3.08 -25.99 -0.01
C GLY A 208 2.13 -26.35 -1.15
N LEU A 209 1.33 -25.40 -1.64
CA LEU A 209 0.46 -25.64 -2.79
C LEU A 209 1.28 -25.78 -4.07
N PRO A 210 1.03 -26.82 -4.88
CA PRO A 210 1.68 -26.99 -6.18
C PRO A 210 1.05 -26.06 -7.24
N ASN A 211 1.75 -25.89 -8.37
CA ASN A 211 1.21 -25.24 -9.58
C ASN A 211 0.61 -23.83 -9.35
N VAL A 212 1.23 -23.02 -8.48
CA VAL A 212 0.77 -21.66 -8.19
C VAL A 212 1.58 -20.64 -8.99
N TYR A 213 0.88 -19.74 -9.69
CA TYR A 213 1.47 -18.64 -10.45
C TYR A 213 0.74 -17.33 -10.15
N GLY A 214 1.49 -16.23 -10.07
CA GLY A 214 0.91 -14.89 -10.15
C GLY A 214 0.56 -14.57 -11.60
N LEU A 215 -0.58 -13.93 -11.87
CA LEU A 215 -0.83 -13.36 -13.18
C LEU A 215 -0.02 -12.07 -13.33
N LYS A 216 0.89 -12.07 -14.29
CA LYS A 216 1.79 -10.93 -14.55
C LYS A 216 0.96 -9.72 -14.98
N ASN A 217 1.11 -8.63 -14.22
CA ASN A 217 0.42 -7.34 -14.42
C ASN A 217 -1.11 -7.33 -14.19
N GLY A 218 -1.68 -8.42 -13.66
CA GLY A 218 -3.08 -8.48 -13.23
C GLY A 218 -4.07 -8.92 -14.31
#